data_AF-A0ABD5ZMB8-F1
#
_entry.id   AF-A0ABD5ZMB8-F1
#
_cell.length_a   1.000
_cell.length_b   1.000
_cell.length_c   1.000
_cell.angle_alpha   90.00
_cell.angle_beta   90.00
_cell.angle_gamma   90.00
#
_symmetry.space_group_name_H-M   'P 1'
#
loop_
_entity.id
_entity.type
_entity.pdbx_description
1 polymer ?
#
loop_
_entity_poly.entity_id
_entity_poly.type
_entity_poly.pdbx_seq_one_letter_code
_entity_poly.pdbx_strand_id
1 'polypeptide(L)' 'MSGPTLREVVHEVGLRVRGAIVVLGTFLALGHAARADVLGLSGLLGGPAFLVAAFLLVFSAALGWVALRRYVG' A
#
# COMPACT_ATOMS: atom_id res chain seq x y z
N MET A 1 35.06 2.43 8.16
CA MET A 1 33.69 2.20 7.66
C MET A 1 33.00 1.26 8.63
N SER A 2 32.25 1.78 9.59
CA SER A 2 31.49 0.97 10.55
C SER A 2 30.26 0.45 9.80
N GLY A 3 30.11 -0.87 9.69
CA GLY A 3 28.95 -1.48 9.03
C GLY A 3 27.64 -1.13 9.75
N PRO A 4 26.48 -1.21 9.08
CA PRO A 4 25.19 -0.92 9.68
C PRO A 4 24.95 -1.86 10.86
N THR A 5 24.43 -1.31 11.95
CA THR A 5 24.11 -2.11 13.13
C THR A 5 22.93 -3.04 12.86
N LEU A 6 22.88 -4.22 13.48
CA LEU A 6 21.76 -5.17 13.36
C LEU A 6 20.40 -4.50 13.60
N ARG A 7 20.35 -3.52 14.51
CA ARG A 7 19.14 -2.75 14.80
C ARG A 7 18.68 -1.89 13.62
N GLU A 8 19.59 -1.23 12.93
CA GLU A 8 19.28 -0.43 11.74
C GLU A 8 18.78 -1.33 10.60
N VAL A 9 19.43 -2.48 10.40
CA VAL A 9 19.02 -3.46 9.38
C VAL A 9 17.61 -3.98 9.66
N VAL A 10 17.31 -4.38 10.90
CA VAL A 10 15.98 -4.86 11.29
C VAL A 10 14.92 -3.76 11.15
N HIS A 11 15.24 -2.52 11.53
CA HIS A 11 14.33 -1.39 11.40
C HIS A 11 14.01 -1.08 9.92
N GLU A 12 15.03 -1.09 9.06
CA GLU A 12 14.87 -0.83 7.64
C GLU A 12 14.10 -1.95 6.93
N VAL A 13 14.38 -3.21 7.25
CA VAL A 13 13.59 -4.36 6.80
C VAL A 13 12.14 -4.24 7.27
N GLY A 14 11.91 -3.87 8.54
CA GLY A 14 10.57 -3.68 9.10
C GLY A 14 9.77 -2.59 8.37
N LEU A 15 10.40 -1.48 7.99
CA LEU A 15 9.77 -0.43 7.18
C LEU A 15 9.39 -0.93 5.78
N ARG A 16 10.29 -1.67 5.12
CA ARG A 16 10.03 -2.23 3.78
C ARG A 16 8.92 -3.28 3.82
N VAL A 17 8.92 -4.15 4.82
CA VAL A 17 7.87 -5.17 5.04
C VAL A 17 6.51 -4.51 5.28
N ARG A 18 6.45 -3.46 6.12
CA ARG A 18 5.21 -2.70 6.32
C ARG A 18 4.68 -2.10 5.02
N GLY A 19 5.56 -1.50 4.21
CA GLY A 19 5.18 -1.00 2.88
C GLY A 19 4.65 -2.11 1.97
N ALA A 20 5.33 -3.25 1.93
CA ALA A 20 4.92 -4.40 1.12
C ALA A 20 3.54 -4.93 1.54
N ILE A 21 3.26 -5.03 2.85
CA ILE A 21 1.95 -5.47 3.37
C ILE A 21 0.84 -4.52 2.93
N VAL A 22 1.06 -3.20 2.97
CA VAL A 22 0.06 -2.21 2.51
C VAL A 22 -0.24 -2.38 1.03
N VAL A 23 0.80 -2.55 0.20
CA VAL A 23 0.62 -2.78 -1.24
C VAL A 23 -0.13 -4.09 -1.47
N LEU A 24 0.33 -5.20 -0.89
CA LEU A 24 -0.28 -6.52 -1.07
C LEU A 24 -1.74 -6.52 -0.61
N GLY A 25 -2.02 -5.92 0.55
CA GLY A 25 -3.36 -5.77 1.11
C GLY A 25 -4.27 -4.94 0.20
N THR A 26 -3.75 -3.87 -0.42
CA THR A 26 -4.51 -3.05 -1.38
C THR A 26 -4.91 -3.88 -2.60
N PHE A 27 -3.97 -4.62 -3.19
CA PHE A 27 -4.26 -5.48 -4.35
C PHE A 27 -5.25 -6.61 -4.01
N LEU A 28 -5.11 -7.22 -2.84
CA LEU A 28 -6.04 -8.25 -2.35
C LEU A 28 -7.44 -7.68 -2.12
N ALA A 29 -7.55 -6.53 -1.45
CA ALA A 29 -8.82 -5.87 -1.18
C ALA A 29 -9.52 -5.46 -2.48
N LEU A 30 -8.78 -4.88 -3.43
CA LEU A 30 -9.32 -4.48 -4.73
C LEU A 30 -9.72 -5.69 -5.57
N GLY A 31 -8.91 -6.75 -5.57
CA GLY A 31 -9.21 -8.00 -6.28
C GLY A 31 -10.42 -8.72 -5.69
N HIS A 32 -10.59 -8.68 -4.36
CA HIS A 32 -11.77 -9.22 -3.70
C HIS A 32 -13.02 -8.38 -4.00
N ALA A 33 -12.93 -7.05 -3.94
CA ALA A 33 -14.03 -6.15 -4.28
C ALA A 33 -14.47 -6.31 -5.75
N ALA A 34 -13.52 -6.47 -6.67
CA ALA A 34 -13.79 -6.73 -8.08
C ALA A 34 -14.45 -8.10 -8.32
N ARG A 35 -14.13 -9.13 -7.54
CA ARG A 35 -14.80 -10.45 -7.65
C ARG A 35 -16.16 -10.49 -6.97
N ALA A 36 -16.34 -9.72 -5.90
CA ALA A 36 -17.58 -9.66 -5.15
C ALA A 36 -18.62 -8.72 -5.78
N ASP A 37 -18.30 -8.14 -6.96
CA ASP A 37 -19.13 -7.19 -7.70
C ASP A 37 -19.68 -6.04 -6.83
N VAL A 38 -18.88 -5.63 -5.84
CA VAL A 38 -19.24 -4.57 -4.90
C VAL A 38 -19.43 -3.30 -5.73
N LEU A 39 -20.67 -2.79 -5.77
CA LEU A 39 -21.10 -1.60 -6.53
C LEU A 39 -21.19 -1.76 -8.06
N GLY A 40 -21.19 -2.99 -8.62
CA GLY A 40 -21.22 -3.17 -10.09
C GLY A 40 -19.92 -2.74 -10.78
N LEU A 41 -18.85 -2.58 -10.00
CA LEU A 41 -17.53 -2.12 -10.43
C LEU A 41 -16.76 -3.15 -11.25
N SER A 42 -17.26 -4.39 -11.40
CA SER A 42 -16.58 -5.46 -12.15
C SER A 42 -16.33 -5.10 -13.61
N GLY A 43 -17.20 -4.29 -14.22
CA GLY A 43 -17.01 -3.76 -15.58
C GLY A 43 -16.03 -2.58 -15.67
N LEU A 44 -15.85 -1.84 -14.57
CA LEU A 44 -14.96 -0.67 -14.47
C LEU A 44 -13.55 -1.05 -14.02
N LEU A 45 -13.37 -2.15 -13.30
CA LEU A 45 -12.08 -2.67 -12.84
C LEU A 45 -11.45 -3.68 -13.82
N GLY A 46 -11.79 -3.59 -15.11
CA GLY A 46 -11.13 -4.35 -16.17
C GLY A 46 -9.77 -3.76 -16.55
N GLY A 47 -8.70 -4.57 -16.47
CA GLY A 47 -7.38 -4.23 -17.03
C GLY A 47 -6.69 -3.02 -16.36
N PRO A 48 -6.45 -1.91 -17.09
CA PRO A 48 -5.64 -0.78 -16.59
C PRO A 48 -6.31 0.01 -15.46
N ALA A 49 -7.65 0.06 -15.42
CA ALA A 49 -8.39 0.80 -14.39
C ALA A 49 -8.22 0.20 -12.99
N PHE A 50 -8.07 -1.13 -12.90
CA PHE A 50 -7.71 -1.83 -11.66
C PHE A 50 -6.37 -1.33 -11.12
N LEU A 51 -5.37 -1.21 -12.00
CA LEU A 51 -4.04 -0.78 -11.61
C LEU A 51 -4.04 0.68 -11.14
N VAL A 52 -4.77 1.55 -11.85
CA VAL A 52 -4.93 2.97 -11.47
C VAL A 52 -5.59 3.12 -10.11
N ALA A 53 -6.66 2.36 -9.86
CA ALA A 53 -7.35 2.36 -8.56
C ALA A 53 -6.45 1.85 -7.43
N ALA A 54 -5.69 0.77 -7.66
CA ALA A 54 -4.71 0.26 -6.70
C ALA A 54 -3.63 1.31 -6.40
N PHE A 55 -3.08 1.96 -7.43
CA PHE A 55 -2.08 3.03 -7.27
C PHE A 55 -2.63 4.23 -6.50
N LEU A 56 -3.87 4.65 -6.78
CA LEU A 56 -4.54 5.74 -6.06
C LEU A 56 -4.71 5.43 -4.57
N LEU A 57 -5.10 4.20 -4.23
CA LEU A 57 -5.24 3.75 -2.85
C LEU A 57 -3.89 3.74 -2.12
N VAL A 58 -2.85 3.16 -2.75
CA VAL A 58 -1.49 3.16 -2.18
C VAL A 58 -0.97 4.59 -2.02
N PHE A 59 -1.18 5.45 -3.01
CA PHE A 59 -0.77 6.86 -2.97
C PHE A 59 -1.48 7.64 -1.86
N SER A 60 -2.78 7.41 -1.67
CA SER A 60 -3.56 8.03 -0.60
C SER A 60 -3.11 7.54 0.78
N ALA A 61 -2.79 6.25 0.92
CA ALA A 61 -2.23 5.69 2.15
C ALA A 61 -0.85 6.29 2.46
N ALA A 62 0.00 6.46 1.44
CA ALA A 62 1.31 7.10 1.59
C ALA A 62 1.19 8.57 2.00
N LEU A 63 0.30 9.34 1.37
CA LEU A 63 0.00 10.72 1.73
C LEU A 63 -0.55 10.82 3.17
N GLY A 64 -1.48 9.94 3.54
CA GLY A 64 -2.02 9.87 4.89
C GLY A 64 -0.93 9.61 5.93
N TRP A 65 0.01 8.70 5.65
CA TRP A 65 1.14 8.43 6.53
C TRP A 65 2.09 9.61 6.65
N VAL A 66 2.39 10.31 5.55
CA VAL A 66 3.23 11.53 5.57
C VAL A 66 2.54 12.64 6.36
N ALA A 67 1.24 12.86 6.13
CA ALA A 67 0.46 13.83 6.86
C ALA A 67 0.42 13.49 8.36
N LEU A 68 0.16 12.23 8.72
CA LEU A 68 0.14 11.78 10.11
C LEU A 68 1.50 11.99 10.79
N ARG A 69 2.61 11.66 10.13
CA ARG A 69 3.96 11.95 10.65
C ARG A 69 4.24 13.44 10.83
N ARG A 70 3.56 14.31 10.07
CA ARG A 70 3.70 15.76 10.17
C ARG A 70 2.85 16.39 11.28
N TYR A 71 1.74 15.75 11.66
CA TYR A 71 0.84 16.24 12.72
C TYR A 71 1.08 15.58 14.08
N VAL A 72 1.59 14.34 14.10
CA VAL A 72 1.82 13.54 15.32
C VAL A 72 3.31 13.46 15.68
N GLY A 73 4.20 13.90 14.80
CA GLY A 73 5.64 14.07 15.06
C GLY A 73 5.97 15.49 15.47
#